data_AF-A0ABD0X895-F1
#
_entry.id   AF-A0ABD0X895-F1
#
_cell.length_a   1.000
_cell.length_b   1.000
_cell.length_c   1.000
_cell.angle_alpha   90.00
_cell.angle_beta   90.00
_cell.angle_gamma   90.00
#
_symmetry.space_group_name_H-M   'P 1'
#
loop_
_entity.id
_entity.type
_entity.pdbx_description
1 polymer ?
#
loop_
_entity_poly.entity_id
_entity_poly.type
_entity_poly.pdbx_seq_one_letter_code
_entity_poly.pdbx_strand_id
1 'polypeptide(L)'
;MSSESKSVHSETTESVVDSGIYSLQSSEIPSNFSNCDICPETKILKFCDTCQASFCEKHVKSHYTDPVLRNHLLKDVDMLSEDELPPPVGIKLQSVMSDSVFLTWSPPECLTGPQQFRVTWECEGNQQSLSVTDGCELEINKLQPGQNYKFSVETEGVDGKKSRPVSTSVFTVATPKDLKTVNLTDNSFTLSWSEAQGMNNNPYGYFISYTCPGSNRASVHTPDCQKTFSGLKPGTEYNVSVSTVLNDGKQSEPVSMTICTEIPAPDKVNVDSVDTRAATVSWNQPHGTGGTQCKYQVSYCLRGTKPHIRNTSSTSIKLSELQPASEYYFSVCTVLENEKKSQPVSTTINTSKAEP
;
A
#
# COMPACT_ATOMS: atom_id res chain seq x y z
N MET A 1 58.33 -52.25 -25.44
CA MET A 1 59.28 -51.53 -24.56
C MET A 1 58.47 -51.12 -23.35
N SER A 2 58.36 -51.99 -22.34
CA SER A 2 59.39 -52.19 -21.28
C SER A 2 59.32 -51.00 -20.32
N SER A 3 58.53 -51.12 -19.24
CA SER A 3 58.94 -51.67 -17.93
C SER A 3 59.75 -50.61 -17.13
N GLU A 4 59.64 -50.46 -15.81
CA GLU A 4 59.27 -51.39 -14.74
C GLU A 4 58.55 -50.62 -13.59
N SER A 5 57.49 -51.15 -12.97
CA SER A 5 57.49 -51.76 -11.61
C SER A 5 57.57 -50.76 -10.44
N LYS A 6 56.53 -50.65 -9.59
CA LYS A 6 56.26 -51.48 -8.37
C LYS A 6 57.29 -51.21 -7.24
N SER A 7 56.95 -51.13 -5.94
CA SER A 7 55.70 -51.54 -5.26
C SER A 7 55.67 -51.11 -3.78
N VAL A 8 54.49 -50.68 -3.29
CA VAL A 8 53.87 -50.99 -1.96
C VAL A 8 54.67 -50.77 -0.66
N HIS A 9 54.09 -50.01 0.28
CA HIS A 9 53.68 -50.57 1.58
C HIS A 9 52.34 -49.99 2.06
N SER A 10 51.51 -50.88 2.61
CA SER A 10 50.19 -50.68 3.22
C SER A 10 50.36 -50.43 4.74
N GLU A 11 49.48 -49.73 5.46
CA GLU A 11 48.21 -50.17 6.09
C GLU A 11 47.75 -49.06 7.08
N THR A 12 46.53 -48.96 7.64
CA THR A 12 45.17 -49.45 7.35
C THR A 12 44.19 -48.76 8.33
N THR A 13 42.96 -48.41 7.91
CA THR A 13 41.84 -47.84 8.73
C THR A 13 42.08 -46.47 9.41
N GLU A 14 41.09 -45.63 9.73
CA GLU A 14 39.63 -45.83 9.87
C GLU A 14 38.84 -44.55 9.51
N SER A 15 37.53 -44.68 9.24
CA SER A 15 36.64 -43.60 8.78
C SER A 15 35.65 -43.13 9.85
N VAL A 16 35.44 -41.81 10.00
CA VAL A 16 34.13 -41.23 10.36
C VAL A 16 33.94 -39.85 9.67
N VAL A 17 32.69 -39.56 9.31
CA VAL A 17 32.12 -38.29 8.79
C VAL A 17 32.28 -37.11 9.81
N ASP A 18 32.02 -35.83 9.54
CA ASP A 18 30.97 -35.21 8.70
C ASP A 18 31.20 -33.71 8.40
N SER A 19 30.44 -33.18 7.45
CA SER A 19 29.89 -31.81 7.28
C SER A 19 30.71 -30.54 7.60
N GLY A 20 30.63 -29.54 6.70
CA GLY A 20 30.78 -28.13 7.12
C GLY A 20 31.36 -27.15 6.09
N ILE A 21 30.68 -26.89 4.97
CA ILE A 21 30.91 -25.63 4.24
C ILE A 21 30.23 -24.52 5.04
N TYR A 22 31.01 -23.75 5.80
CA TYR A 22 30.53 -22.51 6.41
C TYR A 22 31.17 -21.28 5.77
N SER A 23 30.27 -20.46 5.25
CA SER A 23 30.46 -19.12 4.70
C SER A 23 31.40 -18.26 5.54
N LEU A 24 32.23 -17.45 4.87
CA LEU A 24 32.93 -16.32 5.50
C LEU A 24 31.89 -15.31 6.00
N GLN A 25 31.48 -15.43 7.27
CA GLN A 25 30.77 -14.36 7.95
C GLN A 25 31.70 -13.16 8.07
N SER A 26 31.28 -12.04 7.51
CA SER A 26 31.79 -10.72 7.90
C SER A 26 31.61 -10.57 9.41
N SER A 27 32.72 -10.53 10.16
CA SER A 27 32.70 -10.29 11.60
C SER A 27 32.10 -8.92 11.87
N GLU A 28 30.89 -8.89 12.42
CA GLU A 28 30.21 -7.68 12.84
C GLU A 28 31.09 -6.94 13.86
N ILE A 29 31.39 -5.67 13.57
CA ILE A 29 32.13 -4.83 14.50
C ILE A 29 31.14 -4.41 15.60
N PRO A 30 31.37 -4.76 16.89
CA PRO A 30 30.43 -4.44 17.95
C PRO A 30 30.32 -2.92 18.13
N SER A 31 29.09 -2.42 18.09
CA SER A 31 28.75 -1.00 17.95
C SER A 31 28.88 -0.19 19.24
N ASN A 32 29.99 -0.34 20.00
CA ASN A 32 30.17 0.39 21.25
C ASN A 32 31.66 0.57 21.68
N PHE A 33 32.44 1.28 20.87
CA PHE A 33 33.76 1.77 21.24
C PHE A 33 33.66 3.20 21.76
N SER A 34 33.44 3.36 23.08
CA SER A 34 33.24 4.67 23.72
C SER A 34 34.44 5.15 24.55
N ASN A 35 35.31 4.25 25.03
CA ASN A 35 36.50 4.58 25.84
C ASN A 35 37.75 3.85 25.32
N CYS A 36 38.94 4.44 25.54
CA CYS A 36 40.21 3.73 25.36
C CYS A 36 40.39 2.63 26.43
N ASP A 37 40.80 1.42 26.03
CA ASP A 37 40.92 0.29 26.97
C ASP A 37 42.07 0.42 27.99
N ILE A 38 42.97 1.41 27.81
CA ILE A 38 44.09 1.68 28.71
C ILE A 38 43.83 2.87 29.64
N CYS A 39 42.89 3.78 29.31
CA CYS A 39 42.69 5.02 30.07
C CYS A 39 41.28 5.61 29.90
N PRO A 40 40.80 6.46 30.83
CA PRO A 40 39.45 7.04 30.77
C PRO A 40 39.26 8.11 29.66
N GLU A 41 40.10 8.13 28.62
CA GLU A 41 39.99 9.03 27.48
C GLU A 41 38.98 8.45 26.48
N THR A 42 37.86 9.17 26.28
CA THR A 42 36.74 8.74 25.43
C THR A 42 37.03 8.86 23.92
N LYS A 43 38.06 9.65 23.55
CA LYS A 43 38.42 9.89 22.16
C LYS A 43 39.38 8.82 21.63
N ILE A 44 38.81 7.75 21.08
CA ILE A 44 39.51 6.67 20.36
C ILE A 44 39.85 7.16 18.94
N LEU A 45 40.99 6.73 18.40
CA LEU A 45 41.38 7.02 17.00
C LEU A 45 41.62 5.77 16.16
N LYS A 46 42.12 4.68 16.76
CA LYS A 46 42.43 3.44 16.06
C LYS A 46 42.04 2.24 16.91
N PHE A 47 41.54 1.20 16.26
CA PHE A 47 41.33 -0.13 16.83
C PHE A 47 42.44 -1.06 16.32
N CYS A 48 42.97 -1.89 17.21
CA CYS A 48 44.01 -2.85 16.89
C CYS A 48 43.42 -4.24 16.78
N ASP A 49 43.34 -4.78 15.57
CA ASP A 49 42.79 -6.12 15.29
C ASP A 49 43.61 -7.23 15.97
N THR A 50 44.92 -6.99 16.13
CA THR A 50 45.84 -7.93 16.78
C THR A 50 45.73 -7.91 18.30
N CYS A 51 45.35 -6.79 18.91
CA CYS A 51 45.11 -6.67 20.35
C CYS A 51 43.64 -6.82 20.76
N GLN A 52 42.71 -6.76 19.79
CA GLN A 52 41.27 -6.63 20.01
C GLN A 52 40.91 -5.48 20.97
N ALA A 53 41.59 -4.33 20.81
CA ALA A 53 41.52 -3.19 21.72
C ALA A 53 41.57 -1.84 21.00
N SER A 54 40.94 -0.84 21.63
CA SER A 54 40.76 0.54 21.15
C SER A 54 41.67 1.54 21.85
N PHE A 55 42.35 2.38 21.08
CA PHE A 55 43.38 3.29 21.58
C PHE A 55 43.12 4.76 21.24
N CYS A 56 43.30 5.62 22.25
CA CYS A 56 43.41 7.07 22.07
C CYS A 56 44.76 7.47 21.44
N GLU A 57 44.93 8.74 21.08
CA GLU A 57 46.14 9.26 20.42
C GLU A 57 47.43 9.00 21.20
N LYS A 58 47.38 8.94 22.54
CA LYS A 58 48.56 8.67 23.38
C LYS A 58 48.93 7.18 23.35
N HIS A 59 47.94 6.30 23.43
CA HIS A 59 48.17 4.85 23.51
C HIS A 59 48.39 4.21 22.16
N VAL A 60 47.87 4.77 21.05
CA VAL A 60 48.22 4.28 19.72
C VAL A 60 49.68 4.58 19.35
N LYS A 61 50.34 5.55 20.01
CA LYS A 61 51.75 5.86 19.75
C LYS A 61 52.69 4.69 20.10
N SER A 62 52.35 3.86 21.08
CA SER A 62 53.15 2.65 21.39
C SER A 62 53.21 1.68 20.21
N HIS A 63 52.13 1.56 19.43
CA HIS A 63 52.10 0.76 18.20
C HIS A 63 52.98 1.31 17.07
N TYR A 64 53.48 2.54 17.14
CA TYR A 64 54.44 3.07 16.18
C TYR A 64 55.88 3.07 16.70
N THR A 65 56.06 3.11 18.03
CA THR A 65 57.40 3.21 18.67
C THR A 65 57.94 1.89 19.20
N ASP A 66 57.10 0.94 19.61
CA ASP A 66 57.53 -0.35 20.16
C ASP A 66 57.76 -1.37 19.02
N PRO A 67 58.97 -1.95 18.88
CA PRO A 67 59.28 -2.92 17.83
C PRO A 67 58.37 -4.16 17.82
N VAL A 68 57.81 -4.56 18.95
CA VAL A 68 56.92 -5.72 19.08
C VAL A 68 55.52 -5.38 18.56
N LEU A 69 55.01 -4.19 18.90
CA LEU A 69 53.65 -3.76 18.56
C LEU A 69 53.52 -3.19 17.14
N ARG A 70 54.64 -2.88 16.48
CA ARG A 70 54.70 -2.21 15.16
C ARG A 70 54.07 -2.97 14.00
N ASN A 71 53.97 -4.30 14.11
CA ASN A 71 53.37 -5.16 13.09
C ASN A 71 51.88 -5.44 13.32
N HIS A 72 51.27 -4.85 14.35
CA HIS A 72 49.87 -5.06 14.66
C HIS A 72 48.97 -4.30 13.66
N LEU A 73 47.86 -4.92 13.28
CA LEU A 73 46.93 -4.35 12.29
C LEU A 73 46.05 -3.27 12.95
N LEU A 74 46.40 -2.01 12.75
CA LEU A 74 45.57 -0.86 13.15
C LEU A 74 44.54 -0.53 12.06
N LYS A 75 43.27 -0.55 12.43
CA LYS A 75 42.14 -0.04 11.64
C LYS A 75 41.76 1.34 12.16
N ASP A 76 41.39 2.25 11.28
CA ASP A 76 40.68 3.47 11.68
C ASP A 76 39.35 3.08 12.34
N VAL A 77 39.10 3.65 13.51
CA VAL A 77 37.72 3.70 14.01
C VAL A 77 37.13 4.92 13.33
N ASP A 78 36.28 4.70 12.32
CA ASP A 78 35.48 5.78 11.76
C ASP A 78 34.66 6.38 12.91
N MET A 79 35.08 7.56 13.37
CA MET A 79 34.15 8.45 14.04
C MET A 79 33.02 8.69 13.06
N LEU A 80 31.82 8.17 13.37
CA LEU A 80 30.60 8.70 12.78
C LEU A 80 30.67 10.21 12.97
N SER A 81 30.62 10.95 11.86
CA SER A 81 30.94 12.36 11.83
C SER A 81 29.90 13.16 12.62
N GLU A 82 30.19 13.44 13.90
CA GLU A 82 29.38 14.30 14.79
C GLU A 82 29.25 15.76 14.29
N ASP A 83 29.87 16.09 13.15
CA ASP A 83 29.95 17.41 12.56
C ASP A 83 28.95 17.64 11.39
N GLU A 84 28.18 16.61 10.99
CA GLU A 84 27.00 16.79 10.12
C GLU A 84 25.75 17.08 10.97
N LEU A 85 25.05 18.18 10.67
CA LEU A 85 23.76 18.48 11.28
C LEU A 85 22.73 17.39 10.90
N PRO A 86 21.81 17.04 11.82
CA PRO A 86 20.76 16.06 11.53
C PRO A 86 19.69 16.65 10.58
N PRO A 87 19.19 15.88 9.60
CA PRO A 87 18.17 16.34 8.65
C PRO A 87 16.78 16.45 9.29
N PRO A 88 15.89 17.32 8.79
CA PRO A 88 14.50 17.39 9.24
C PRO A 88 13.77 16.06 8.96
N VAL A 89 12.77 15.73 9.77
CA VAL A 89 12.06 14.45 9.70
C VAL A 89 10.80 14.58 8.85
N GLY A 90 10.88 14.09 7.61
CA GLY A 90 9.77 13.98 6.67
C GLY A 90 9.29 15.33 6.11
N ILE A 91 8.95 15.36 4.82
CA ILE A 91 8.29 16.52 4.20
C ILE A 91 6.92 16.06 3.73
N LYS A 92 5.88 16.83 4.08
CA LYS A 92 4.49 16.59 3.70
C LYS A 92 3.96 17.78 2.91
N LEU A 93 3.28 17.48 1.82
CA LEU A 93 2.51 18.44 1.03
C LEU A 93 1.10 18.48 1.61
N GLN A 94 0.76 19.55 2.33
CA GLN A 94 -0.55 19.67 3.00
C GLN A 94 -1.62 20.22 2.05
N SER A 95 -1.22 21.11 1.14
CA SER A 95 -2.07 21.63 0.06
C SER A 95 -1.22 21.90 -1.17
N VAL A 96 -1.77 21.61 -2.33
CA VAL A 96 -1.17 21.86 -3.65
C VAL A 96 -2.23 22.55 -4.49
N MET A 97 -1.96 23.80 -4.87
CA MET A 97 -2.80 24.62 -5.74
C MET A 97 -2.08 24.81 -7.08
N SER A 98 -2.68 25.58 -7.99
CA SER A 98 -2.06 25.85 -9.29
C SER A 98 -0.86 26.82 -9.18
N ASP A 99 -0.88 27.73 -8.20
CA ASP A 99 0.13 28.78 -8.03
C ASP A 99 0.78 28.79 -6.63
N SER A 100 0.44 27.84 -5.76
CA SER A 100 1.07 27.71 -4.44
C SER A 100 1.10 26.28 -3.90
N VAL A 101 2.01 26.05 -2.95
CA VAL A 101 2.18 24.78 -2.23
C VAL A 101 2.41 25.08 -0.76
N PHE A 102 1.69 24.37 0.12
CA PHE A 102 1.89 24.42 1.57
C PHE A 102 2.65 23.16 2.03
N LEU A 103 3.83 23.37 2.60
CA LEU A 103 4.74 22.35 3.10
C LEU A 103 4.69 22.29 4.62
N THR A 104 4.78 21.08 5.18
CA THR A 104 5.10 20.85 6.59
C THR A 104 6.21 19.81 6.74
N TRP A 105 7.01 19.93 7.79
CA TRP A 105 8.04 18.96 8.18
C TRP A 105 8.06 18.78 9.70
N SER A 106 9.01 18.00 10.22
CA SER A 106 9.24 17.91 11.67
C SER A 106 10.72 18.17 12.00
N PRO A 107 11.02 18.75 13.18
CA PRO A 107 12.39 19.03 13.60
C PRO A 107 13.15 17.73 13.91
N PRO A 108 14.49 17.70 13.84
CA PRO A 108 15.27 16.54 14.24
C PRO A 108 15.25 16.39 15.77
N GLU A 109 14.96 15.18 16.26
CA GLU A 109 14.72 14.90 17.70
C GLU A 109 15.94 15.15 18.60
N CYS A 110 17.16 15.10 18.05
CA CYS A 110 18.40 15.27 18.81
C CYS A 110 18.85 16.74 18.98
N LEU A 111 18.13 17.72 18.41
CA LEU A 111 18.43 19.14 18.56
C LEU A 111 17.46 19.81 19.54
N THR A 112 17.99 20.43 20.60
CA THR A 112 17.22 21.20 21.58
C THR A 112 17.44 22.71 21.41
N GLY A 113 16.35 23.48 21.36
CA GLY A 113 16.37 24.94 21.13
C GLY A 113 15.76 25.35 19.79
N PRO A 114 15.76 26.67 19.48
CA PRO A 114 15.20 27.18 18.22
C PRO A 114 16.02 26.71 17.03
N GLN A 115 15.33 26.24 15.99
CA GLN A 115 15.95 25.66 14.80
C GLN A 115 15.75 26.57 13.59
N GLN A 116 16.74 26.58 12.69
CA GLN A 116 16.67 27.24 11.40
C GLN A 116 16.67 26.17 10.31
N PHE A 117 15.79 26.35 9.33
CA PHE A 117 15.66 25.50 8.16
C PHE A 117 15.85 26.32 6.90
N ARG A 118 16.44 25.72 5.88
CA ARG A 118 16.47 26.26 4.52
C ARG A 118 15.55 25.44 3.64
N VAL A 119 14.46 26.06 3.20
CA VAL A 119 13.54 25.49 2.20
C VAL A 119 13.97 25.98 0.82
N THR A 120 14.20 25.05 -0.10
CA THR A 120 14.63 25.33 -1.47
C THR A 120 13.63 24.69 -2.43
N TRP A 121 13.21 25.40 -3.47
CA TRP A 121 12.35 24.86 -4.51
C TRP A 121 12.97 25.08 -5.89
N GLU A 122 13.01 24.02 -6.69
CA GLU A 122 13.57 24.04 -8.04
C GLU A 122 12.57 23.55 -9.09
N CYS A 123 12.61 24.19 -10.26
CA CYS A 123 11.80 23.89 -11.43
C CYS A 123 12.58 24.25 -12.70
N GLU A 124 12.77 23.28 -13.61
CA GLU A 124 13.47 23.48 -14.90
C GLU A 124 14.83 24.19 -14.79
N GLY A 125 15.56 23.96 -13.68
CA GLY A 125 16.85 24.59 -13.39
C GLY A 125 16.78 25.97 -12.73
N ASN A 126 15.59 26.59 -12.64
CA ASN A 126 15.38 27.77 -11.81
C ASN A 126 15.20 27.33 -10.35
N GLN A 127 16.08 27.80 -9.47
CA GLN A 127 16.10 27.48 -8.05
C GLN A 127 15.87 28.74 -7.21
N GLN A 128 15.01 28.63 -6.20
CA GLN A 128 14.77 29.67 -5.20
C GLN A 128 14.87 29.05 -3.80
N SER A 129 15.17 29.86 -2.77
CA SER A 129 15.19 29.38 -1.39
C SER A 129 14.73 30.46 -0.40
N LEU A 130 14.26 30.01 0.75
CA LEU A 130 13.87 30.82 1.89
C LEU A 130 14.36 30.14 3.18
N SER A 131 14.87 30.92 4.13
CA SER A 131 15.17 30.44 5.48
C SER A 131 13.93 30.62 6.37
N VAL A 132 13.59 29.58 7.12
CA VAL A 132 12.48 29.54 8.09
C VAL A 132 13.10 29.34 9.48
N THR A 133 12.74 30.19 10.44
CA THR A 133 13.27 30.15 11.81
C THR A 133 12.14 29.85 12.77
N ASP A 134 12.36 28.89 13.67
CA ASP A 134 11.41 28.49 14.73
C ASP A 134 10.03 28.04 14.20
N GLY A 135 10.00 27.54 12.96
CA GLY A 135 8.78 27.07 12.28
C GLY A 135 9.06 25.82 11.44
N CYS A 136 8.07 24.93 11.36
CA CYS A 136 8.14 23.67 10.61
C CYS A 136 7.12 23.60 9.46
N GLU A 137 6.69 24.76 8.98
CA GLU A 137 5.74 24.92 7.88
C GLU A 137 6.12 26.12 7.00
N LEU A 138 5.73 26.06 5.72
CA LEU A 138 5.91 27.17 4.78
C LEU A 138 4.88 27.11 3.64
N GLU A 139 4.24 28.24 3.36
CA GLU A 139 3.47 28.45 2.14
C GLU A 139 4.33 29.14 1.07
N ILE A 140 4.56 28.45 -0.05
CA ILE A 140 5.28 28.98 -1.20
C ILE A 140 4.26 29.40 -2.24
N ASN A 141 4.25 30.69 -2.57
CA ASN A 141 3.27 31.35 -3.45
C ASN A 141 3.91 31.80 -4.77
N LYS A 142 3.09 32.09 -5.79
CA LYS A 142 3.49 32.57 -7.14
C LYS A 142 4.28 31.55 -7.96
N LEU A 143 3.99 30.27 -7.75
CA LEU A 143 4.43 29.17 -8.61
C LEU A 143 3.70 29.23 -9.96
N GLN A 144 4.26 28.58 -10.99
CA GLN A 144 3.58 28.47 -12.28
C GLN A 144 2.66 27.23 -12.30
N PRO A 145 1.39 27.36 -12.75
CA PRO A 145 0.49 26.23 -12.95
C PRO A 145 1.03 25.17 -13.91
N GLY A 146 0.73 23.91 -13.59
CA GLY A 146 1.13 22.80 -14.45
C GLY A 146 2.62 22.62 -14.50
N GLN A 147 3.33 22.61 -13.38
CA GLN A 147 4.78 22.53 -13.41
C GLN A 147 5.32 21.68 -12.27
N ASN A 148 6.32 20.85 -12.56
CA ASN A 148 6.93 19.99 -11.55
C ASN A 148 7.94 20.80 -10.74
N TYR A 149 7.63 21.00 -9.45
CA TYR A 149 8.54 21.58 -8.48
C TYR A 149 9.06 20.50 -7.55
N LYS A 150 10.37 20.49 -7.34
CA LYS A 150 11.01 19.71 -6.28
C LYS A 150 11.31 20.64 -5.12
N PHE A 151 10.78 20.30 -3.95
CA PHE A 151 10.97 21.01 -2.70
C PHE A 151 11.95 20.24 -1.84
N SER A 152 12.93 20.93 -1.27
CA SER A 152 13.96 20.38 -0.40
C SER A 152 14.05 21.18 0.89
N VAL A 153 14.16 20.50 2.04
CA VAL A 153 14.36 21.15 3.35
C VAL A 153 15.66 20.64 3.98
N GLU A 154 16.51 21.57 4.36
CA GLU A 154 17.78 21.36 5.06
C GLU A 154 17.71 22.01 6.45
N THR A 155 18.33 21.41 7.46
CA THR A 155 18.60 22.05 8.75
C THR A 155 19.82 22.94 8.57
N GLU A 156 19.76 24.20 9.02
CA GLU A 156 20.80 25.20 8.87
C GLU A 156 21.33 25.62 10.26
N GLY A 157 22.64 25.48 10.47
CA GLY A 157 23.31 25.84 11.71
C GLY A 157 23.60 27.33 11.80
N VAL A 158 23.84 27.82 13.03
CA VAL A 158 24.23 29.22 13.29
C VAL A 158 25.59 29.57 12.64
N ASP A 159 26.43 28.57 12.38
CA ASP A 159 27.69 28.66 11.64
C ASP A 159 27.53 28.55 10.11
N GLY A 160 26.30 28.39 9.61
CA GLY A 160 26.01 28.20 8.20
C GLY A 160 26.25 26.77 7.68
N LYS A 161 26.59 25.81 8.55
CA LYS A 161 26.57 24.39 8.16
C LYS A 161 25.16 23.94 7.82
N LYS A 162 25.07 22.87 7.04
CA LYS A 162 23.79 22.30 6.59
C LYS A 162 23.76 20.80 6.80
N SER A 163 22.58 20.29 7.12
CA SER A 163 22.29 18.86 7.03
C SER A 163 22.06 18.42 5.59
N ARG A 164 21.91 17.11 5.37
CA ARG A 164 21.49 16.56 4.09
C ARG A 164 20.04 16.97 3.78
N PRO A 165 19.70 17.33 2.54
CA PRO A 165 18.33 17.70 2.19
C PRO A 165 17.40 16.49 2.24
N VAL A 166 16.25 16.63 2.91
CA VAL A 166 15.08 15.82 2.58
C VAL A 166 14.39 16.49 1.40
N SER A 167 13.85 15.72 0.45
CA SER A 167 13.19 16.27 -0.74
C SER A 167 11.88 15.57 -1.07
N THR A 168 10.96 16.32 -1.70
CA THR A 168 9.73 15.82 -2.33
C THR A 168 9.49 16.53 -3.65
N SER A 169 8.67 16.00 -4.54
CA SER A 169 8.32 16.63 -5.82
C SER A 169 6.83 16.54 -6.09
N VAL A 170 6.26 17.58 -6.71
CA VAL A 170 4.84 17.60 -7.10
C VAL A 170 4.59 18.52 -8.30
N PHE A 171 3.56 18.19 -9.07
CA PHE A 171 3.01 19.10 -10.08
C PHE A 171 2.08 20.13 -9.43
N THR A 172 2.22 21.40 -9.78
CA THR A 172 1.26 22.48 -9.47
C THR A 172 -0.02 22.38 -10.31
N VAL A 173 -0.67 21.21 -10.24
CA VAL A 173 -2.02 20.95 -10.73
C VAL A 173 -2.80 20.42 -9.54
N ALA A 174 -3.79 21.18 -9.08
CA ALA A 174 -4.50 20.85 -7.86
C ALA A 174 -5.31 19.56 -8.02
N THR A 175 -5.21 18.65 -7.03
CA THR A 175 -5.89 17.35 -7.06
C THR A 175 -7.39 17.49 -6.79
N PRO A 176 -8.26 16.68 -7.44
CA PRO A 176 -9.69 16.65 -7.13
C PRO A 176 -9.94 16.33 -5.65
N LYS A 177 -11.07 16.78 -5.09
CA LYS A 177 -11.43 16.51 -3.69
C LYS A 177 -12.72 15.68 -3.59
N ASP A 178 -13.00 15.15 -2.40
CA ASP A 178 -14.25 14.45 -2.04
C ASP A 178 -14.73 13.37 -3.03
N LEU A 179 -13.80 12.61 -3.63
CA LEU A 179 -14.11 11.53 -4.57
C LEU A 179 -15.01 10.48 -3.91
N LYS A 180 -16.20 10.28 -4.47
CA LYS A 180 -17.23 9.38 -3.96
C LYS A 180 -17.99 8.70 -5.09
N THR A 181 -18.62 7.58 -4.76
CA THR A 181 -19.55 6.87 -5.64
C THR A 181 -20.99 7.14 -5.21
N VAL A 182 -21.85 7.43 -6.19
CA VAL A 182 -23.30 7.54 -6.05
C VAL A 182 -23.97 6.64 -7.10
N ASN A 183 -25.24 6.29 -6.88
CA ASN A 183 -26.02 5.44 -7.81
C ASN A 183 -25.29 4.14 -8.21
N LEU A 184 -24.76 3.43 -7.22
CA LEU A 184 -24.13 2.12 -7.42
C LEU A 184 -25.21 1.07 -7.74
N THR A 185 -24.96 0.24 -8.75
CA THR A 185 -25.80 -0.92 -9.11
C THR A 185 -24.93 -2.14 -9.41
N ASP A 186 -25.56 -3.21 -9.89
CA ASP A 186 -24.91 -4.41 -10.42
C ASP A 186 -24.08 -4.16 -11.69
N ASN A 187 -24.47 -3.21 -12.53
CA ASN A 187 -23.85 -2.98 -13.84
C ASN A 187 -23.44 -1.53 -14.10
N SER A 188 -23.59 -0.65 -13.11
CA SER A 188 -23.27 0.77 -13.24
C SER A 188 -22.83 1.40 -11.92
N PHE A 189 -22.12 2.52 -12.02
CA PHE A 189 -21.93 3.45 -10.91
C PHE A 189 -21.69 4.87 -11.43
N THR A 190 -21.94 5.88 -10.61
CA THR A 190 -21.61 7.28 -10.92
C THR A 190 -20.55 7.79 -9.96
N LEU A 191 -19.39 8.17 -10.48
CA LEU A 191 -18.37 8.90 -9.73
C LEU A 191 -18.79 10.36 -9.60
N SER A 192 -18.52 10.97 -8.45
CA SER A 192 -18.65 12.41 -8.20
C SER A 192 -17.46 12.89 -7.36
N TRP A 193 -16.98 14.08 -7.63
CA TRP A 193 -15.90 14.74 -6.88
C TRP A 193 -16.16 16.24 -6.81
N SER A 194 -15.38 16.96 -6.00
CA SER A 194 -15.38 18.42 -5.90
C SER A 194 -14.17 19.02 -6.61
N GLU A 195 -14.35 20.24 -7.12
CA GLU A 195 -13.30 20.99 -7.82
C GLU A 195 -12.12 21.31 -6.89
N ALA A 196 -10.93 21.30 -7.48
CA ALA A 196 -9.71 21.60 -6.75
C ALA A 196 -9.51 23.12 -6.58
N GLN A 197 -8.94 23.53 -5.44
CA GLN A 197 -8.73 24.95 -5.15
C GLN A 197 -7.63 25.56 -6.04
N GLY A 198 -7.79 26.84 -6.38
CA GLY A 198 -6.83 27.57 -7.23
C GLY A 198 -6.93 27.30 -8.73
N MET A 199 -7.93 26.53 -9.19
CA MET A 199 -8.05 26.16 -10.62
C MET A 199 -8.82 27.18 -11.49
N ASN A 200 -9.53 28.14 -10.88
CA ASN A 200 -10.45 29.08 -11.57
C ASN A 200 -9.82 29.90 -12.71
N ASN A 201 -8.49 30.06 -12.72
CA ASN A 201 -7.77 30.93 -13.65
C ASN A 201 -7.24 30.21 -14.91
N ASN A 202 -7.40 28.88 -15.01
CA ASN A 202 -6.85 28.09 -16.11
C ASN A 202 -7.90 27.07 -16.59
N PRO A 203 -8.09 26.83 -17.90
CA PRO A 203 -8.97 25.75 -18.36
C PRO A 203 -8.37 24.37 -18.05
N TYR A 204 -9.22 23.48 -17.53
CA TYR A 204 -8.87 22.10 -17.17
C TYR A 204 -10.05 21.15 -17.43
N GLY A 205 -9.78 19.86 -17.33
CA GLY A 205 -10.79 18.80 -17.21
C GLY A 205 -10.27 17.69 -16.30
N TYR A 206 -10.91 16.53 -16.37
CA TYR A 206 -10.56 15.37 -15.56
C TYR A 206 -10.23 14.16 -16.43
N PHE A 207 -9.14 13.48 -16.09
CA PHE A 207 -8.79 12.16 -16.60
C PHE A 207 -9.18 11.11 -15.58
N ILE A 208 -10.08 10.23 -15.98
CA ILE A 208 -10.52 9.10 -15.18
C ILE A 208 -9.93 7.84 -15.79
N SER A 209 -9.30 7.01 -14.99
CA SER A 209 -8.87 5.68 -15.41
C SER A 209 -9.43 4.62 -14.48
N TYR A 210 -9.81 3.47 -15.04
CA TYR A 210 -10.41 2.38 -14.27
C TYR A 210 -9.93 1.02 -14.77
N THR A 211 -9.79 0.08 -13.83
CA THR A 211 -9.34 -1.29 -14.08
C THR A 211 -10.25 -2.25 -13.32
N CYS A 212 -10.39 -3.49 -13.81
CA CYS A 212 -10.93 -4.59 -13.03
C CYS A 212 -10.11 -5.88 -13.29
N PRO A 213 -10.17 -6.88 -12.40
CA PRO A 213 -9.40 -8.12 -12.57
C PRO A 213 -9.63 -8.78 -13.93
N GLY A 214 -8.52 -9.09 -14.63
CA GLY A 214 -8.55 -9.69 -15.96
C GLY A 214 -8.96 -8.74 -17.10
N SER A 215 -9.01 -7.43 -16.88
CA SER A 215 -9.22 -6.41 -17.92
C SER A 215 -7.98 -5.54 -18.10
N ASN A 216 -7.78 -5.03 -19.31
CA ASN A 216 -6.89 -3.89 -19.55
C ASN A 216 -7.42 -2.63 -18.85
N ARG A 217 -6.53 -1.67 -18.56
CA ARG A 217 -6.87 -0.35 -18.04
C ARG A 217 -7.61 0.46 -19.09
N ALA A 218 -8.81 0.90 -18.75
CA ALA A 218 -9.60 1.82 -19.55
C ALA A 218 -9.47 3.24 -19.01
N SER A 219 -9.75 4.24 -19.84
CA SER A 219 -9.74 5.64 -19.44
C SER A 219 -10.71 6.49 -20.24
N VAL A 220 -11.12 7.61 -19.65
CA VAL A 220 -12.04 8.58 -20.25
C VAL A 220 -11.70 9.98 -19.74
N HIS A 221 -11.84 10.97 -20.62
CA HIS A 221 -11.76 12.39 -20.26
C HIS A 221 -13.16 12.97 -20.09
N THR A 222 -13.33 13.91 -19.17
CA THR A 222 -14.59 14.62 -18.95
C THR A 222 -14.33 16.02 -18.39
N PRO A 223 -15.05 17.06 -18.81
CA PRO A 223 -14.97 18.38 -18.17
C PRO A 223 -15.74 18.42 -16.84
N ASP A 224 -16.79 17.60 -16.73
CA ASP A 224 -17.72 17.60 -15.60
C ASP A 224 -17.15 16.93 -14.35
N CYS A 225 -17.51 17.42 -13.16
CA CYS A 225 -17.15 16.85 -11.85
C CYS A 225 -17.94 15.56 -11.48
N GLN A 226 -18.53 14.90 -12.49
CA GLN A 226 -19.32 13.69 -12.34
C GLN A 226 -19.20 12.81 -13.59
N LYS A 227 -19.13 11.49 -13.43
CA LYS A 227 -19.16 10.56 -14.57
C LYS A 227 -19.86 9.25 -14.23
N THR A 228 -20.87 8.89 -15.02
CA THR A 228 -21.53 7.58 -14.96
C THR A 228 -20.80 6.57 -15.85
N PHE A 229 -20.58 5.38 -15.31
CA PHE A 229 -20.06 4.20 -15.98
C PHE A 229 -21.16 3.13 -15.99
N SER A 230 -21.37 2.47 -17.12
CA SER A 230 -22.45 1.49 -17.33
C SER A 230 -21.96 0.31 -18.16
N GLY A 231 -22.68 -0.81 -18.14
CA GLY A 231 -22.25 -2.05 -18.80
C GLY A 231 -21.09 -2.75 -18.07
N LEU A 232 -20.96 -2.50 -16.77
CA LEU A 232 -19.97 -3.12 -15.90
C LEU A 232 -20.36 -4.56 -15.58
N LYS A 233 -19.37 -5.42 -15.37
CA LYS A 233 -19.56 -6.78 -14.82
C LYS A 233 -20.07 -6.70 -13.37
N PRO A 234 -21.11 -7.45 -12.97
CA PRO A 234 -21.56 -7.52 -11.59
C PRO A 234 -20.60 -8.21 -10.61
N GLY A 235 -20.77 -7.92 -9.31
CA GLY A 235 -19.96 -8.45 -8.20
C GLY A 235 -18.45 -8.22 -8.33
N THR A 236 -18.06 -7.34 -9.25
CA THR A 236 -16.69 -7.12 -9.71
C THR A 236 -16.14 -5.86 -9.09
N GLU A 237 -14.90 -5.96 -8.64
CA GLU A 237 -14.13 -4.85 -8.09
C GLU A 237 -13.51 -4.02 -9.23
N TYR A 238 -13.69 -2.71 -9.15
CA TYR A 238 -13.10 -1.72 -10.03
C TYR A 238 -12.19 -0.81 -9.22
N ASN A 239 -10.92 -0.73 -9.61
CA ASN A 239 -10.00 0.26 -9.07
C ASN A 239 -10.02 1.47 -10.02
N VAL A 240 -10.39 2.62 -9.47
CA VAL A 240 -10.70 3.84 -10.21
C VAL A 240 -9.82 4.97 -9.70
N SER A 241 -9.33 5.80 -10.61
CA SER A 241 -8.47 6.96 -10.33
C SER A 241 -8.96 8.17 -11.11
N VAL A 242 -8.98 9.34 -10.48
CA VAL A 242 -9.32 10.63 -11.08
C VAL A 242 -8.19 11.63 -10.86
N SER A 243 -7.68 12.22 -11.93
CA SER A 243 -6.71 13.33 -11.92
C SER A 243 -7.30 14.55 -12.60
N THR A 244 -6.96 15.75 -12.11
CA THR A 244 -7.15 17.00 -12.84
C THR A 244 -6.12 17.05 -13.98
N VAL A 245 -6.53 17.49 -15.17
CA VAL A 245 -5.66 17.60 -16.35
C VAL A 245 -5.83 18.98 -16.99
N LEU A 246 -4.71 19.66 -17.22
CA LEU A 246 -4.66 20.94 -17.92
C LEU A 246 -4.68 20.76 -19.44
N ASN A 247 -4.99 21.83 -20.18
CA ASN A 247 -5.00 21.82 -21.64
C ASN A 247 -3.63 21.49 -22.29
N ASP A 248 -2.52 21.65 -21.58
CA ASP A 248 -1.18 21.24 -22.04
C ASP A 248 -0.87 19.74 -21.79
N GLY A 249 -1.83 18.99 -21.25
CA GLY A 249 -1.76 17.55 -20.97
C GLY A 249 -1.17 17.19 -19.61
N LYS A 250 -0.70 18.17 -18.82
CA LYS A 250 -0.11 17.93 -17.51
C LYS A 250 -1.19 17.61 -16.48
N GLN A 251 -0.87 16.71 -15.55
CA GLN A 251 -1.86 16.08 -14.66
C GLN A 251 -1.50 16.26 -13.19
N SER A 252 -2.52 16.28 -12.33
CA SER A 252 -2.36 16.14 -10.88
C SER A 252 -2.05 14.69 -10.50
N GLU A 253 -1.56 14.49 -9.27
CA GLU A 253 -1.63 13.18 -8.63
C GLU A 253 -3.07 12.63 -8.66
N PRO A 254 -3.26 11.30 -8.82
CA PRO A 254 -4.58 10.69 -8.91
C PRO A 254 -5.20 10.44 -7.53
N VAL A 255 -6.43 10.91 -7.33
CA VAL A 255 -7.26 10.42 -6.22
C VAL A 255 -7.90 9.12 -6.65
N SER A 256 -7.68 8.04 -5.87
CA SER A 256 -8.11 6.69 -6.23
C SER A 256 -9.08 6.09 -5.21
N MET A 257 -10.01 5.27 -5.70
CA MET A 257 -10.94 4.50 -4.87
C MET A 257 -11.24 3.13 -5.49
N THR A 258 -11.64 2.19 -4.64
CA THR A 258 -12.04 0.83 -5.05
C THR A 258 -13.55 0.70 -4.90
N ILE A 259 -14.22 0.23 -5.95
CA ILE A 259 -15.70 0.13 -6.02
C ILE A 259 -16.06 -1.30 -6.39
N CYS A 260 -16.85 -1.98 -5.55
CA CYS A 260 -17.48 -3.25 -5.93
C CYS A 260 -18.88 -2.97 -6.49
N THR A 261 -19.13 -3.39 -7.73
CA THR A 261 -20.50 -3.48 -8.28
C THR A 261 -21.32 -4.49 -7.49
N GLU A 262 -22.63 -4.27 -7.42
CA GLU A 262 -23.53 -5.17 -6.70
C GLU A 262 -23.67 -6.53 -7.42
N ILE A 263 -24.27 -7.50 -6.74
CA ILE A 263 -24.64 -8.78 -7.35
C ILE A 263 -26.15 -8.79 -7.49
N PRO A 264 -26.70 -8.94 -8.71
CA PRO A 264 -28.10 -8.69 -8.97
C PRO A 264 -28.95 -9.77 -8.31
N ALA A 265 -29.88 -9.35 -7.44
CA ALA A 265 -30.69 -10.25 -6.64
C ALA A 265 -31.85 -10.83 -7.48
N PRO A 266 -32.32 -12.06 -7.19
CA PRO A 266 -33.46 -12.65 -7.90
C PRO A 266 -34.71 -11.79 -7.75
N ASP A 267 -35.38 -11.49 -8.85
CA ASP A 267 -36.60 -10.67 -8.83
C ASP A 267 -37.80 -11.52 -8.36
N LYS A 268 -38.69 -10.94 -7.54
CA LYS A 268 -40.02 -11.47 -7.16
C LYS A 268 -40.12 -13.00 -6.96
N VAL A 269 -39.99 -13.45 -5.71
CA VAL A 269 -40.28 -14.85 -5.33
C VAL A 269 -41.80 -15.10 -5.28
N ASN A 270 -42.28 -16.16 -5.92
CA ASN A 270 -43.67 -16.63 -5.89
C ASN A 270 -43.73 -18.04 -5.29
N VAL A 271 -44.77 -18.31 -4.51
CA VAL A 271 -45.08 -19.68 -4.04
C VAL A 271 -46.14 -20.24 -5.00
N ASP A 272 -45.74 -21.15 -5.89
CA ASP A 272 -46.56 -21.62 -7.01
C ASP A 272 -47.57 -22.68 -6.57
N SER A 273 -47.18 -23.55 -5.64
CA SER A 273 -48.06 -24.54 -5.02
C SER A 273 -47.56 -24.92 -3.62
N VAL A 274 -48.48 -25.25 -2.73
CA VAL A 274 -48.18 -25.76 -1.39
C VAL A 274 -49.07 -26.95 -1.07
N ASP A 275 -48.46 -27.98 -0.49
CA ASP A 275 -49.06 -29.23 -0.08
C ASP A 275 -48.68 -29.50 1.40
N THR A 276 -49.14 -30.61 1.95
CA THR A 276 -48.89 -31.07 3.32
C THR A 276 -47.40 -31.28 3.61
N ARG A 277 -46.63 -31.77 2.62
CA ARG A 277 -45.19 -32.11 2.78
C ARG A 277 -44.29 -31.62 1.65
N ALA A 278 -44.80 -30.75 0.77
CA ALA A 278 -44.07 -30.22 -0.37
C ALA A 278 -44.52 -28.79 -0.69
N ALA A 279 -43.65 -28.04 -1.35
CA ALA A 279 -43.98 -26.73 -1.91
C ALA A 279 -43.17 -26.49 -3.18
N THR A 280 -43.75 -25.80 -4.16
CA THR A 280 -43.04 -25.33 -5.36
C THR A 280 -42.90 -23.83 -5.28
N VAL A 281 -41.69 -23.33 -5.47
CA VAL A 281 -41.36 -21.91 -5.36
C VAL A 281 -40.61 -21.49 -6.63
N SER A 282 -41.01 -20.38 -7.22
CA SER A 282 -40.36 -19.77 -8.38
C SER A 282 -39.83 -18.38 -8.05
N TRP A 283 -38.89 -17.90 -8.85
CA TRP A 283 -38.41 -16.52 -8.83
C TRP A 283 -38.07 -16.09 -10.25
N ASN A 284 -38.15 -14.79 -10.51
CA ASN A 284 -37.67 -14.24 -11.77
C ASN A 284 -36.15 -14.14 -11.73
N GLN A 285 -35.54 -14.35 -12.90
CA GLN A 285 -34.11 -14.08 -13.09
C GLN A 285 -33.86 -12.55 -12.97
N PRO A 286 -32.74 -12.10 -12.35
CA PRO A 286 -32.50 -10.68 -12.17
C PRO A 286 -32.49 -9.91 -13.49
N HIS A 287 -33.07 -8.71 -13.50
CA HIS A 287 -33.07 -7.82 -14.65
C HIS A 287 -31.64 -7.55 -15.19
N GLY A 288 -31.50 -7.29 -16.50
CA GLY A 288 -30.22 -6.95 -17.13
C GLY A 288 -29.26 -8.14 -17.39
N THR A 289 -29.53 -9.32 -16.86
CA THR A 289 -28.66 -10.52 -17.02
C THR A 289 -28.61 -11.11 -18.43
N GLY A 290 -29.42 -10.62 -19.37
CA GLY A 290 -29.28 -10.89 -20.82
C GLY A 290 -29.46 -12.34 -21.26
N GLY A 291 -30.09 -13.19 -20.45
CA GLY A 291 -30.19 -14.64 -20.70
C GLY A 291 -28.98 -15.45 -20.24
N THR A 292 -28.00 -14.83 -19.57
CA THR A 292 -26.90 -15.53 -18.90
C THR A 292 -27.46 -16.44 -17.81
N GLN A 293 -27.06 -17.71 -17.75
CA GLN A 293 -27.60 -18.64 -16.75
C GLN A 293 -27.02 -18.33 -15.36
N CYS A 294 -27.82 -17.70 -14.50
CA CYS A 294 -27.46 -17.45 -13.11
C CYS A 294 -27.49 -18.74 -12.28
N LYS A 295 -26.56 -18.86 -11.33
CA LYS A 295 -26.61 -19.85 -10.25
C LYS A 295 -27.33 -19.23 -9.06
N TYR A 296 -28.18 -20.00 -8.40
CA TYR A 296 -28.95 -19.57 -7.24
C TYR A 296 -28.66 -20.47 -6.04
N GLN A 297 -28.62 -19.86 -4.86
CA GLN A 297 -28.65 -20.59 -3.59
C GLN A 297 -29.96 -20.29 -2.87
N VAL A 298 -30.72 -21.36 -2.66
CA VAL A 298 -31.95 -21.40 -1.90
C VAL A 298 -31.62 -21.81 -0.47
N SER A 299 -32.20 -21.12 0.50
CA SER A 299 -32.15 -21.45 1.92
C SER A 299 -33.56 -21.48 2.50
N TYR A 300 -33.92 -22.56 3.19
CA TYR A 300 -35.22 -22.70 3.84
C TYR A 300 -35.13 -23.37 5.22
N CYS A 301 -35.91 -22.88 6.19
CA CYS A 301 -35.99 -23.45 7.54
C CYS A 301 -37.39 -23.27 8.15
N LEU A 302 -37.72 -24.16 9.09
CA LEU A 302 -38.76 -23.86 10.09
C LEU A 302 -38.26 -22.72 10.98
N ARG A 303 -39.17 -21.84 11.42
CA ARG A 303 -38.85 -20.76 12.37
C ARG A 303 -38.05 -21.29 13.57
N GLY A 304 -36.82 -20.79 13.74
CA GLY A 304 -35.91 -21.19 14.84
C GLY A 304 -35.04 -22.44 14.59
N THR A 305 -35.07 -23.04 13.40
CA THR A 305 -34.24 -24.20 13.04
C THR A 305 -33.07 -23.83 12.11
N LYS A 306 -32.10 -24.73 11.94
CA LYS A 306 -30.98 -24.53 11.01
C LYS A 306 -31.48 -24.52 9.56
N PRO A 307 -30.98 -23.63 8.68
CA PRO A 307 -31.33 -23.59 7.27
C PRO A 307 -30.86 -24.83 6.51
N HIS A 308 -31.78 -25.43 5.75
CA HIS A 308 -31.44 -26.31 4.64
C HIS A 308 -31.01 -25.44 3.46
N ILE A 309 -29.90 -25.80 2.82
CA ILE A 309 -29.32 -25.05 1.70
C ILE A 309 -29.33 -25.95 0.45
N ARG A 310 -29.78 -25.40 -0.68
CA ARG A 310 -29.72 -26.06 -2.00
C ARG A 310 -29.23 -25.08 -3.06
N ASN A 311 -28.30 -25.52 -3.90
CA ASN A 311 -27.86 -24.75 -5.06
C ASN A 311 -28.62 -25.26 -6.31
N THR A 312 -29.00 -24.36 -7.21
CA THR A 312 -29.69 -24.68 -8.47
C THR A 312 -29.31 -23.68 -9.56
N SER A 313 -29.52 -24.04 -10.83
CA SER A 313 -29.39 -23.13 -11.99
C SER A 313 -30.71 -22.94 -12.72
N SER A 314 -31.82 -23.36 -12.09
CA SER A 314 -33.20 -23.15 -12.52
C SER A 314 -33.84 -22.03 -11.69
N THR A 315 -34.83 -21.34 -12.27
CA THR A 315 -35.65 -20.29 -11.63
C THR A 315 -36.81 -20.81 -10.79
N SER A 316 -36.82 -22.10 -10.47
CA SER A 316 -37.81 -22.73 -9.61
C SER A 316 -37.20 -23.93 -8.87
N ILE A 317 -37.76 -24.24 -7.70
CA ILE A 317 -37.39 -25.41 -6.90
C ILE A 317 -38.62 -26.05 -6.28
N LYS A 318 -38.67 -27.39 -6.32
CA LYS A 318 -39.60 -28.18 -5.51
C LYS A 318 -38.93 -28.56 -4.19
N LEU A 319 -39.51 -28.07 -3.10
CA LEU A 319 -39.23 -28.49 -1.73
C LEU A 319 -40.05 -29.73 -1.42
N SER A 320 -39.44 -30.71 -0.74
CA SER A 320 -40.04 -31.97 -0.33
C SER A 320 -39.69 -32.25 1.13
N GLU A 321 -40.37 -33.23 1.73
CA GLU A 321 -40.15 -33.69 3.12
C GLU A 321 -40.45 -32.62 4.19
N LEU A 322 -41.26 -31.62 3.84
CA LEU A 322 -41.70 -30.59 4.77
C LEU A 322 -42.60 -31.18 5.88
N GLN A 323 -42.64 -30.51 7.02
CA GLN A 323 -43.55 -30.82 8.11
C GLN A 323 -44.95 -30.25 7.81
N PRO A 324 -46.05 -30.97 8.10
CA PRO A 324 -47.41 -30.47 7.96
C PRO A 324 -47.71 -29.26 8.85
N ALA A 325 -48.69 -28.44 8.47
CA ALA A 325 -49.21 -27.33 9.27
C ALA A 325 -48.14 -26.38 9.86
N SER A 326 -47.07 -26.15 9.10
CA SER A 326 -45.83 -25.51 9.57
C SER A 326 -45.42 -24.32 8.70
N GLU A 327 -44.89 -23.29 9.35
CA GLU A 327 -44.37 -22.09 8.71
C GLU A 327 -42.86 -22.24 8.41
N TYR A 328 -42.52 -22.16 7.13
CA TYR A 328 -41.15 -22.14 6.63
C TYR A 328 -40.77 -20.74 6.14
N TYR A 329 -39.63 -20.24 6.59
CA TYR A 329 -38.96 -19.09 5.97
C TYR A 329 -38.16 -19.58 4.77
N PHE A 330 -38.38 -18.98 3.60
CA PHE A 330 -37.68 -19.27 2.35
C PHE A 330 -36.90 -18.04 1.91
N SER A 331 -35.69 -18.23 1.40
CA SER A 331 -34.89 -17.18 0.78
C SER A 331 -34.10 -17.72 -0.39
N VAL A 332 -33.86 -16.88 -1.40
CA VAL A 332 -33.02 -17.19 -2.55
C VAL A 332 -32.12 -16.01 -2.88
N CYS A 333 -30.87 -16.30 -3.25
CA CYS A 333 -29.89 -15.31 -3.69
C CYS A 333 -29.17 -15.80 -4.95
N THR A 334 -28.72 -14.86 -5.78
CA THR A 334 -27.83 -15.13 -6.92
C THR A 334 -26.42 -15.38 -6.39
N VAL A 335 -25.72 -16.36 -6.96
CA VAL A 335 -24.35 -16.74 -6.59
C VAL A 335 -23.46 -16.62 -7.82
N LEU A 336 -22.35 -15.90 -7.69
CA LEU A 336 -21.32 -15.79 -8.74
C LEU A 336 -20.29 -16.91 -8.63
N GLU A 337 -19.44 -17.05 -9.65
CA GLU A 337 -18.41 -18.10 -9.71
C GLU A 337 -17.36 -18.01 -8.59
N ASN A 338 -17.15 -16.81 -8.04
CA ASN A 338 -16.30 -16.55 -6.89
C ASN A 338 -17.03 -16.71 -5.53
N GLU A 339 -18.13 -17.46 -5.51
CA GLU A 339 -19.02 -17.74 -4.37
C GLU A 339 -19.65 -16.53 -3.67
N LYS A 340 -19.38 -15.30 -4.13
CA LYS A 340 -20.07 -14.09 -3.65
C LYS A 340 -21.56 -14.17 -4.00
N LYS A 341 -22.40 -13.61 -3.12
CA LYS A 341 -23.87 -13.73 -3.19
C LYS A 341 -24.54 -12.36 -3.23
N SER A 342 -25.68 -12.27 -3.91
CA SER A 342 -26.57 -11.10 -3.84
C SER A 342 -27.19 -10.95 -2.45
N GLN A 343 -27.86 -9.82 -2.24
CA GLN A 343 -28.89 -9.75 -1.21
C GLN A 343 -29.92 -10.88 -1.42
N PRO A 344 -30.41 -11.54 -0.36
CA PRO A 344 -31.43 -12.57 -0.48
C PRO A 344 -32.81 -11.94 -0.65
N VAL A 345 -33.64 -12.54 -1.51
CA VAL A 345 -35.08 -12.24 -1.58
C VAL A 345 -35.84 -13.38 -0.92
N SER A 346 -36.76 -13.04 -0.02
CA SER A 346 -37.40 -14.00 0.89
C SER A 346 -38.92 -13.97 0.85
N THR A 347 -39.53 -15.11 1.20
CA THR A 347 -40.98 -15.26 1.41
C THR A 347 -41.25 -16.28 2.51
N THR A 348 -42.51 -16.43 2.89
CA THR A 348 -42.98 -17.42 3.87
C THR A 348 -43.85 -18.46 3.18
N ILE A 349 -43.66 -19.74 3.52
CA ILE A 349 -44.42 -20.88 3.01
C ILE A 349 -45.15 -21.53 4.19
N ASN A 350 -46.48 -21.70 4.08
CA ASN A 350 -47.30 -22.32 5.12
C ASN A 350 -47.85 -23.66 4.61
N THR A 351 -47.33 -24.78 5.10
CA THR A 351 -47.77 -26.11 4.64
C THR A 351 -49.19 -26.43 5.08
N SER A 352 -49.89 -27.19 4.24
CA SER A 352 -51.26 -27.65 4.54
C SER A 352 -51.27 -28.58 5.76
N LYS A 353 -52.43 -28.68 6.42
CA LYS A 353 -52.68 -29.76 7.40
C LYS A 353 -52.68 -31.10 6.67
N ALA A 354 -52.26 -32.17 7.36
CA ALA A 354 -52.51 -33.51 6.86
C ALA A 354 -54.02 -33.79 6.88
N GLU A 355 -54.51 -34.47 5.84
CA GLU A 355 -55.85 -35.06 5.89
C GLU A 355 -55.88 -36.18 6.94
N PRO A 356 -57.01 -36.33 7.67
CA PRO A 356 -57.11 -37.18 8.86
C PRO A 356 -57.23 -38.69 8.57
#